data_AF-A0A847VPD9-F1
#
_entry.id   AF-A0A847VPD9-F1
#
_cell.length_a   1.000
_cell.length_b   1.000
_cell.length_c   1.000
_cell.angle_alpha   90.00
_cell.angle_beta   90.00
_cell.angle_gamma   90.00
#
_symmetry.space_group_name_H-M   'P 1'
#
loop_
_entity.id
_entity.type
_entity.pdbx_description
1 polymer ?
#
loop_
_entity_poly.entity_id
_entity_poly.type
_entity_poly.pdbx_seq_one_letter_code
_entity_poly.pdbx_strand_id
1 'polypeptide(L)'
;MEIKKKFHRLFENWRLKTKKRRLATPRAKIIFAILLLVAIFLVYLIVSLLCVSRGEVALAKLEKSFLNEAICHEECFLRRQKEIEIIKAELEKGSARLEKRIVAYCFKAETVFGFKKELIRILAAVYGKNNLPAYLNDYLIDPRADVRLIREIWAVFAPKTVNSSDLLANLHRRITTATDEAEKIEAVKTLAKVGGGSEIDNYFLLLNSEVGVAVKKQAISGISNVLEKSKYFTLDQLALLKSFILAPETDKRLRQEMVLLVGDYYLLYPQESEVVWQAVYDNNSLDIISRFFSADSLNHLADKKLELPAVSSTDWADYYNQ
;
A
#
# COMPACT_ATOMS: atom_id res chain seq x y z
N MET A 1 -30.70 30.81 82.44
CA MET A 1 -30.22 29.41 82.60
C MET A 1 -31.06 28.37 81.83
N GLU A 2 -32.26 28.71 81.31
CA GLU A 2 -33.15 27.75 80.63
C GLU A 2 -32.79 27.41 79.18
N ILE A 3 -32.14 28.32 78.44
CA ILE A 3 -31.81 28.11 77.02
C ILE A 3 -30.81 26.94 76.83
N LYS A 4 -29.85 26.77 77.75
CA LYS A 4 -28.90 25.64 77.74
C LYS A 4 -29.60 24.29 77.92
N LYS A 5 -30.64 24.20 78.77
CA LYS A 5 -31.40 22.96 78.97
C LYS A 5 -32.24 22.60 77.73
N LYS A 6 -32.74 23.59 77.00
CA LYS A 6 -33.54 23.36 75.78
C LYS A 6 -32.67 22.87 74.63
N PHE A 7 -31.48 23.44 74.44
CA PHE A 7 -30.50 22.96 73.47
C PHE A 7 -29.98 21.55 73.79
N HIS A 8 -29.72 21.27 75.06
CA HIS A 8 -29.23 19.94 75.45
C HIS A 8 -30.27 18.84 75.18
N ARG A 9 -31.56 19.10 75.45
CA ARG A 9 -32.64 18.14 75.12
C ARG A 9 -32.86 17.98 73.62
N LEU A 10 -32.73 19.05 72.83
CA LEU A 10 -32.80 18.95 71.36
C LEU A 10 -31.62 18.13 70.80
N PHE A 11 -30.42 18.33 71.35
CA PHE A 11 -29.23 17.59 70.93
C PHE A 11 -29.30 16.10 71.32
N GLU A 12 -29.80 15.78 72.53
CA GLU A 12 -30.01 14.38 72.93
C GLU A 12 -31.11 13.68 72.12
N ASN A 13 -32.22 14.37 71.84
CA ASN A 13 -33.27 13.81 70.98
C ASN A 13 -32.80 13.60 69.55
N TRP A 14 -31.96 14.49 69.02
CA TRP A 14 -31.33 14.32 67.71
C TRP A 14 -30.31 13.16 67.70
N ARG A 15 -29.49 13.04 68.75
CA ARG A 15 -28.52 11.94 68.93
C ARG A 15 -29.21 10.58 69.10
N LEU A 16 -30.35 10.51 69.78
CA LEU A 16 -31.15 9.29 69.94
C LEU A 16 -31.89 8.90 68.66
N LYS A 17 -32.43 9.87 67.90
CA LYS A 17 -33.02 9.62 66.57
C LYS A 17 -31.99 9.12 65.56
N THR A 18 -30.76 9.65 65.61
CA THR A 18 -29.68 9.19 64.73
C THR A 18 -29.09 7.84 65.15
N LYS A 19 -29.06 7.51 66.45
CA LYS A 19 -28.67 6.15 66.93
C LYS A 19 -29.68 5.07 66.52
N LYS A 20 -30.99 5.35 66.58
CA LYS A 20 -32.04 4.39 66.15
C LYS A 20 -32.07 4.14 64.64
N ARG A 21 -31.53 5.05 63.81
CA ARG A 21 -31.36 4.85 62.36
C ARG A 21 -30.08 4.09 61.96
N ARG A 22 -29.20 3.72 62.91
CA ARG A 22 -27.96 2.96 62.64
C ARG A 22 -28.14 1.44 62.54
N LEU A 23 -29.36 0.93 62.66
CA LEU A 23 -29.71 -0.42 62.24
C LEU A 23 -30.32 -0.34 60.84
N ALA A 24 -29.53 0.11 59.86
CA ALA A 24 -29.75 -0.31 58.49
C ALA A 24 -29.70 -1.84 58.56
N THR A 25 -30.86 -2.48 58.42
CA THR A 25 -30.98 -3.94 58.37
C THR A 25 -29.94 -4.45 57.37
N PRO A 26 -29.37 -5.65 57.55
CA PRO A 26 -28.38 -6.20 56.63
C PRO A 26 -28.84 -6.10 55.16
N ARG A 27 -30.15 -6.22 54.92
CA ARG A 27 -30.80 -5.97 53.63
C ARG A 27 -30.62 -4.54 53.09
N ALA A 28 -30.78 -3.50 53.91
CA ALA A 28 -30.58 -2.11 53.49
C ALA A 28 -29.11 -1.82 53.12
N LYS A 29 -28.14 -2.45 53.80
CA LYS A 29 -26.71 -2.33 53.44
C LYS A 29 -26.42 -3.01 52.10
N ILE A 30 -27.00 -4.19 51.86
CA ILE A 30 -26.86 -4.91 50.58
C ILE A 30 -27.48 -4.10 49.43
N ILE A 31 -28.69 -3.57 49.62
CA ILE A 31 -29.37 -2.73 48.61
C ILE A 31 -28.54 -1.48 48.30
N PHE A 32 -27.99 -0.82 49.33
CA PHE A 32 -27.12 0.34 49.13
C PHE A 32 -25.83 -0.02 48.37
N ALA A 33 -25.20 -1.15 48.69
CA ALA A 33 -24.02 -1.64 47.98
C ALA A 33 -24.32 -1.94 46.50
N ILE A 34 -25.46 -2.58 46.21
CA ILE A 34 -25.92 -2.84 44.83
C ILE A 34 -26.16 -1.52 44.09
N LEU A 35 -26.87 -0.57 44.70
CA LEU A 35 -27.13 0.75 44.10
C LEU A 35 -25.84 1.53 43.83
N LEU A 36 -24.87 1.47 44.74
CA LEU A 36 -23.56 2.08 44.55
C LEU A 36 -22.82 1.44 43.35
N LEU A 37 -22.87 0.11 43.24
CA LEU A 37 -22.26 -0.63 42.13
C LEU A 37 -22.91 -0.27 40.79
N VAL A 38 -24.24 -0.18 40.74
CA VAL A 38 -25.00 0.29 39.58
C VAL A 38 -24.65 1.74 39.24
N ALA A 39 -24.54 2.63 40.24
CA ALA A 39 -24.16 4.01 40.03
C ALA A 39 -22.74 4.14 39.45
N ILE A 40 -21.77 3.39 39.97
CA ILE A 40 -20.39 3.34 39.44
C ILE A 40 -20.41 2.84 37.99
N PHE A 41 -21.17 1.79 37.71
CA PHE A 41 -21.31 1.25 36.35
C PHE A 41 -21.94 2.26 35.37
N LEU A 42 -22.97 2.99 35.80
CA LEU A 42 -23.60 4.04 34.99
C LEU A 42 -22.65 5.22 34.74
N VAL A 43 -21.91 5.67 35.76
CA VAL A 43 -20.89 6.71 35.59
C VAL A 43 -19.82 6.25 34.61
N TYR A 44 -19.34 5.00 34.74
CA TYR A 44 -18.39 4.42 33.80
C TYR A 44 -18.93 4.39 32.37
N LEU A 45 -20.18 3.96 32.17
CA LEU A 45 -20.81 3.95 30.84
C LEU A 45 -20.94 5.36 30.25
N ILE A 46 -21.39 6.34 31.05
CA ILE A 46 -21.53 7.73 30.59
C ILE A 46 -20.17 8.31 30.21
N VAL A 47 -19.15 8.13 31.05
CA VAL A 47 -17.79 8.59 30.75
C VAL A 47 -17.25 7.89 29.50
N SER A 48 -17.43 6.58 29.38
CA SER A 48 -17.02 5.81 28.19
C SER A 48 -17.69 6.32 26.92
N LEU A 49 -19.01 6.55 26.95
CA LEU A 49 -19.77 7.08 25.82
C LEU A 49 -19.37 8.51 25.45
N LEU A 50 -19.12 9.38 26.44
CA LEU A 50 -18.66 10.75 26.21
C LEU A 50 -17.22 10.81 25.71
N CYS A 51 -16.40 9.82 26.05
CA CYS A 51 -15.01 9.72 25.63
C CYS A 51 -14.83 9.14 24.22
N VAL A 52 -15.86 8.57 23.59
CA VAL A 52 -15.76 8.03 22.23
C VAL A 52 -16.29 9.05 21.22
N SER A 53 -15.39 9.54 20.37
CA SER A 53 -15.76 10.49 19.32
C SER A 53 -16.57 9.82 18.21
N ARG A 54 -17.37 10.61 17.48
CA ARG A 54 -18.11 10.11 16.30
C ARG A 54 -17.17 9.51 15.25
N GLY A 55 -16.00 10.14 15.06
CA GLY A 55 -14.97 9.63 14.14
C GLY A 55 -14.40 8.28 14.57
N GLU A 56 -14.24 8.02 15.87
CA GLU A 56 -13.78 6.71 16.35
C GLU A 56 -14.80 5.60 16.12
N VAL A 57 -16.09 5.90 16.26
CA VAL A 57 -17.17 4.95 15.91
C VAL A 57 -17.20 4.69 14.41
N ALA A 58 -17.09 5.76 13.61
CA ALA A 58 -17.06 5.66 12.15
C ALA A 58 -15.86 4.82 11.66
N LEU A 59 -14.68 5.03 12.25
CA LEU A 59 -13.48 4.26 11.96
C LEU A 59 -13.67 2.76 12.24
N ALA A 60 -14.25 2.41 13.40
CA ALA A 60 -14.51 1.01 13.74
C ALA A 60 -15.55 0.36 12.82
N LYS A 61 -16.58 1.10 12.41
CA LYS A 61 -17.56 0.61 11.42
C LYS A 61 -16.94 0.42 10.05
N LEU A 62 -16.08 1.35 9.64
CA LEU A 62 -15.35 1.27 8.38
C LEU A 62 -14.44 0.04 8.38
N GLU A 63 -13.63 -0.19 9.42
CA GLU A 63 -12.81 -1.39 9.59
C GLU A 63 -13.64 -2.67 9.44
N LYS A 64 -14.75 -2.77 10.17
CA LYS A 64 -15.63 -3.94 10.13
C LYS A 64 -16.18 -4.21 8.73
N SER A 65 -16.46 -3.17 7.95
CA SER A 65 -16.94 -3.34 6.58
C SER A 65 -15.90 -4.00 5.67
N PHE A 66 -14.59 -3.80 5.90
CA PHE A 66 -13.54 -4.46 5.13
C PHE A 66 -13.29 -5.91 5.56
N LEU A 67 -13.61 -6.25 6.81
CA LEU A 67 -13.52 -7.62 7.32
C LEU A 67 -14.66 -8.50 6.82
N ASN A 68 -15.87 -7.95 6.73
CA ASN A 68 -17.08 -8.71 6.42
C ASN A 68 -17.42 -8.74 4.92
N GLU A 69 -17.07 -7.69 4.18
CA GLU A 69 -17.49 -7.49 2.79
C GLU A 69 -16.28 -7.13 1.92
N ALA A 70 -15.52 -8.15 1.51
CA ALA A 70 -14.34 -7.97 0.66
C ALA A 70 -14.69 -7.29 -0.68
N ILE A 71 -15.83 -7.69 -1.27
CA ILE A 71 -16.42 -7.06 -2.45
C ILE A 71 -17.57 -6.18 -1.99
N CYS A 72 -17.47 -4.88 -2.28
CA CYS A 72 -18.39 -3.86 -1.81
C CYS A 72 -19.28 -3.41 -2.98
N HIS A 73 -20.55 -3.82 -2.96
CA HIS A 73 -21.56 -3.35 -3.90
C HIS A 73 -22.13 -1.98 -3.46
N GLU A 74 -23.15 -1.49 -4.15
CA GLU A 74 -23.66 -0.11 -4.02
C GLU A 74 -24.01 0.31 -2.58
N GLU A 75 -24.75 -0.51 -1.84
CA GLU A 75 -25.15 -0.16 -0.46
C GLU A 75 -23.95 -0.09 0.49
N CYS A 76 -23.04 -1.07 0.39
CA CYS A 76 -21.78 -1.07 1.12
C CYS A 76 -20.96 0.18 0.79
N PHE A 77 -20.88 0.55 -0.49
CA PHE A 77 -20.11 1.68 -0.95
C PHE A 77 -20.64 2.99 -0.35
N LEU A 78 -21.95 3.23 -0.43
CA LEU A 78 -22.59 4.41 0.16
C LEU A 78 -22.37 4.48 1.67
N ARG A 79 -22.43 3.32 2.36
CA ARG A 79 -22.14 3.24 3.79
C ARG A 79 -20.69 3.60 4.10
N ARG A 80 -19.72 3.05 3.36
CA ARG A 80 -18.30 3.38 3.53
C ARG A 80 -18.04 4.86 3.30
N GLN A 81 -18.60 5.45 2.24
CA GLN A 81 -18.49 6.89 1.95
C GLN A 81 -19.01 7.74 3.11
N LYS A 82 -20.18 7.40 3.67
CA LYS A 82 -20.72 8.12 4.83
C LYS A 82 -19.78 8.08 6.04
N GLU A 83 -19.22 6.91 6.36
CA GLU A 83 -18.29 6.80 7.50
C GLU A 83 -16.97 7.53 7.21
N ILE A 84 -16.48 7.51 5.97
CA ILE A 84 -15.30 8.27 5.52
C ILE A 84 -15.49 9.78 5.75
N GLU A 85 -16.63 10.34 5.35
CA GLU A 85 -16.91 11.78 5.53
C GLU A 85 -16.97 12.18 7.02
N ILE A 86 -17.50 11.31 7.88
CA ILE A 86 -17.49 11.53 9.34
C ILE A 86 -16.05 11.55 9.88
N ILE A 87 -15.19 10.63 9.42
CA ILE A 87 -13.79 10.56 9.84
C ILE A 87 -13.04 11.82 9.40
N LYS A 88 -13.18 12.24 8.14
CA LYS A 88 -12.54 13.44 7.60
C LYS A 88 -12.93 14.69 8.40
N ALA A 89 -14.23 14.92 8.58
CA ALA A 89 -14.73 16.09 9.29
C ALA A 89 -14.25 16.16 10.76
N GLU A 90 -13.96 15.02 11.38
CA GLU A 90 -13.41 14.97 12.74
C GLU A 90 -11.89 15.16 12.77
N LEU A 91 -11.16 14.67 11.77
CA LEU A 91 -9.72 14.93 11.62
C LEU A 91 -9.44 16.41 11.30
N GLU A 92 -10.26 17.04 10.45
CA GLU A 92 -10.15 18.46 10.11
C GLU A 92 -10.32 19.39 11.33
N LYS A 93 -11.01 18.92 12.38
CA LYS A 93 -11.11 19.62 13.68
C LYS A 93 -9.87 19.43 14.57
N GLY A 94 -8.87 18.67 14.13
CA GLY A 94 -7.65 18.39 14.88
C GLY A 94 -7.77 17.30 15.94
N SER A 95 -8.58 16.26 15.70
CA SER A 95 -8.75 15.14 16.65
C SER A 95 -7.52 14.24 16.73
N ALA A 96 -6.54 14.63 17.57
CA ALA A 96 -5.29 13.89 17.79
C ALA A 96 -5.50 12.43 18.23
N ARG A 97 -6.58 12.16 18.97
CA ARG A 97 -6.92 10.79 19.40
C ARG A 97 -7.35 9.91 18.23
N LEU A 98 -8.18 10.44 17.33
CA LEU A 98 -8.61 9.73 16.14
C LEU A 98 -7.43 9.47 15.21
N GLU A 99 -6.60 10.48 14.98
CA GLU A 99 -5.38 10.37 14.20
C GLU A 99 -4.47 9.27 14.76
N LYS A 100 -4.19 9.26 16.07
CA LYS A 100 -3.38 8.23 16.71
C LYS A 100 -3.93 6.81 16.47
N ARG A 101 -5.27 6.64 16.46
CA ARG A 101 -5.89 5.34 16.15
C ARG A 101 -5.74 4.98 14.67
N ILE A 102 -5.92 5.93 13.75
CA ILE A 102 -5.68 5.69 12.32
C ILE A 102 -4.24 5.26 12.08
N VAL A 103 -3.27 5.96 12.67
CA VAL A 103 -1.84 5.60 12.59
C VAL A 103 -1.60 4.19 13.11
N ALA A 104 -2.20 3.83 14.25
CA ALA A 104 -2.09 2.48 14.79
C ALA A 104 -2.63 1.42 13.80
N TYR A 105 -3.77 1.67 13.14
CA TYR A 105 -4.32 0.75 12.15
C TYR A 105 -3.49 0.69 10.85
N CYS A 106 -2.93 1.80 10.38
CA CYS A 106 -2.09 1.83 9.18
C CYS A 106 -0.90 0.88 9.30
N PHE A 107 -0.27 0.84 10.48
CA PHE A 107 0.99 0.12 10.69
C PHE A 107 0.86 -1.22 11.41
N LYS A 108 -0.33 -1.55 11.92
CA LYS A 108 -0.61 -2.83 12.54
C LYS A 108 -0.55 -3.97 11.51
N ALA A 109 0.17 -5.06 11.81
CA ALA A 109 0.43 -6.14 10.87
C ALA A 109 -0.87 -6.85 10.42
N GLU A 110 -1.79 -7.12 11.35
CA GLU A 110 -3.00 -7.90 11.11
C GLU A 110 -4.11 -7.10 10.41
N THR A 111 -3.94 -5.79 10.25
CA THR A 111 -4.95 -4.96 9.60
C THR A 111 -5.01 -5.24 8.10
N VAL A 112 -6.22 -5.51 7.60
CA VAL A 112 -6.49 -5.82 6.19
C VAL A 112 -5.92 -4.73 5.29
N PHE A 113 -5.14 -5.13 4.28
CA PHE A 113 -4.44 -4.20 3.39
C PHE A 113 -5.38 -3.23 2.68
N GLY A 114 -6.56 -3.69 2.23
CA GLY A 114 -7.57 -2.83 1.62
C GLY A 114 -8.03 -1.69 2.54
N PHE A 115 -8.16 -1.97 3.85
CA PHE A 115 -8.49 -0.94 4.83
C PHE A 115 -7.32 0.04 5.04
N LYS A 116 -6.08 -0.45 5.11
CA LYS A 116 -4.88 0.41 5.18
C LYS A 116 -4.84 1.40 4.02
N LYS A 117 -5.11 0.95 2.79
CA LYS A 117 -5.19 1.83 1.61
C LYS A 117 -6.20 2.95 1.79
N GLU A 118 -7.38 2.60 2.32
CA GLU A 118 -8.44 3.57 2.53
C GLU A 118 -8.06 4.60 3.60
N LEU A 119 -7.39 4.17 4.67
CA LEU A 119 -6.85 5.09 5.67
C LEU A 119 -5.83 6.07 5.09
N ILE A 120 -4.92 5.61 4.22
CA ILE A 120 -3.98 6.50 3.52
C ILE A 120 -4.71 7.52 2.64
N ARG A 121 -5.78 7.12 1.95
CA ARG A 121 -6.61 8.04 1.14
C ARG A 121 -7.35 9.07 1.99
N ILE A 122 -7.89 8.67 3.14
CA ILE A 122 -8.53 9.57 4.09
C ILE A 122 -7.51 10.61 4.57
N LEU A 123 -6.33 10.18 4.99
CA LEU A 123 -5.26 11.07 5.44
C LEU A 123 -4.87 12.06 4.34
N ALA A 124 -4.68 11.61 3.10
CA ALA A 124 -4.34 12.49 1.99
C ALA A 124 -5.45 13.48 1.62
N ALA A 125 -6.71 13.10 1.82
CA ALA A 125 -7.85 14.00 1.61
C ALA A 125 -7.86 15.13 2.65
N VAL A 126 -7.51 14.84 3.91
CA VAL A 126 -7.50 15.81 5.01
C VAL A 126 -6.24 16.69 4.99
N TYR A 127 -5.06 16.08 4.91
CA TYR A 127 -3.79 16.82 4.95
C TYR A 127 -3.49 17.53 3.63
N GLY A 128 -4.07 17.04 2.53
CA GLY A 128 -3.75 17.43 1.17
C GLY A 128 -2.69 16.52 0.56
N LYS A 129 -2.83 16.22 -0.75
CA LYS A 129 -1.96 15.26 -1.44
C LYS A 129 -0.48 15.60 -1.29
N ASN A 130 -0.10 16.88 -1.37
CA ASN A 130 1.30 17.29 -1.29
C ASN A 130 1.85 17.48 0.15
N ASN A 131 1.06 17.16 1.17
CA ASN A 131 1.42 17.40 2.56
C ASN A 131 1.48 16.07 3.32
N LEU A 132 2.60 15.38 3.16
CA LEU A 132 2.82 14.08 3.79
C LEU A 132 3.10 14.27 5.30
N PRO A 133 2.29 13.68 6.20
CA PRO A 133 2.57 13.72 7.63
C PRO A 133 3.92 13.09 7.98
N ALA A 134 4.62 13.65 8.98
CA ALA A 134 5.97 13.23 9.37
C ALA A 134 6.08 11.73 9.68
N TYR A 135 5.08 11.15 10.36
CA TYR A 135 5.08 9.72 10.67
C TYR A 135 4.95 8.82 9.42
N LEU A 136 4.33 9.30 8.33
CA LEU A 136 4.33 8.58 7.05
C LEU A 136 5.67 8.74 6.35
N ASN A 137 6.31 9.90 6.44
CA ASN A 137 7.66 10.11 5.92
C ASN A 137 8.67 9.16 6.58
N ASP A 138 8.64 9.05 7.91
CA ASP A 138 9.49 8.12 8.65
C ASP A 138 9.22 6.66 8.26
N TYR A 139 7.94 6.33 7.99
CA TYR A 139 7.56 5.00 7.55
C TYR A 139 8.09 4.64 6.15
N LEU A 140 8.13 5.60 5.22
CA LEU A 140 8.64 5.35 3.86
C LEU A 140 10.10 4.87 3.87
N ILE A 141 10.91 5.38 4.79
CA ILE A 141 12.33 5.04 4.88
C ILE A 141 12.63 3.87 5.85
N ASP A 142 11.64 3.35 6.60
CA ASP A 142 11.86 2.24 7.53
C ASP A 142 12.23 0.93 6.76
N PRO A 143 13.36 0.28 7.06
CA PRO A 143 13.74 -1.02 6.50
C PRO A 143 12.71 -2.14 6.70
N ARG A 144 11.77 -2.00 7.63
CA ARG A 144 10.77 -3.01 8.02
C ARG A 144 9.35 -2.67 7.55
N ALA A 145 9.16 -1.54 6.88
CA ALA A 145 7.86 -1.14 6.35
C ALA A 145 7.33 -2.15 5.30
N ASP A 146 6.00 -2.25 5.18
CA ASP A 146 5.36 -3.03 4.11
C ASP A 146 5.53 -2.26 2.79
N VAL A 147 6.30 -2.83 1.86
CA VAL A 147 6.60 -2.25 0.54
C VAL A 147 5.33 -1.91 -0.24
N ARG A 148 4.27 -2.72 -0.09
CA ARG A 148 2.99 -2.45 -0.75
C ARG A 148 2.35 -1.19 -0.20
N LEU A 149 2.45 -0.94 1.11
CA LEU A 149 1.93 0.27 1.73
C LEU A 149 2.76 1.50 1.35
N ILE A 150 4.10 1.36 1.26
CA ILE A 150 5.00 2.41 0.75
C ILE A 150 4.53 2.87 -0.64
N ARG A 151 4.26 1.93 -1.55
CA ARG A 151 3.76 2.26 -2.90
C ARG A 151 2.45 3.04 -2.87
N GLU A 152 1.53 2.68 -1.98
CA GLU A 152 0.22 3.35 -1.85
C GLU A 152 0.37 4.76 -1.28
N ILE A 153 1.21 4.94 -0.25
CA ILE A 153 1.54 6.26 0.29
C ILE A 153 2.13 7.14 -0.82
N TRP A 154 3.09 6.62 -1.57
CA TRP A 154 3.71 7.36 -2.67
C TRP A 154 2.72 7.71 -3.78
N ALA A 155 1.87 6.77 -4.18
CA ALA A 155 0.89 6.99 -5.24
C ALA A 155 -0.16 8.05 -4.87
N VAL A 156 -0.54 8.13 -3.59
CA VAL A 156 -1.58 9.04 -3.11
C VAL A 156 -1.02 10.43 -2.80
N PHE A 157 0.13 10.51 -2.14
CA PHE A 157 0.73 11.78 -1.73
C PHE A 157 1.68 12.38 -2.78
N ALA A 158 2.28 11.57 -3.65
CA ALA A 158 3.32 12.02 -4.60
C ALA A 158 4.31 13.03 -3.98
N PRO A 159 4.91 12.69 -2.82
CA PRO A 159 5.54 13.67 -1.96
C PRO A 159 6.79 14.24 -2.63
N LYS A 160 6.81 15.56 -2.86
CA LYS A 160 7.99 16.25 -3.43
C LYS A 160 9.15 16.39 -2.44
N THR A 161 8.87 16.21 -1.15
CA THR A 161 9.77 16.53 -0.04
C THR A 161 10.41 15.30 0.63
N VAL A 162 10.00 14.08 0.24
CA VAL A 162 10.63 12.87 0.79
C VAL A 162 12.07 12.80 0.27
N ASN A 163 13.01 12.43 1.16
CA ASN A 163 14.35 12.07 0.73
C ASN A 163 14.28 10.80 -0.12
N SER A 164 14.09 10.99 -1.42
CA SER A 164 13.95 9.89 -2.38
C SER A 164 15.20 9.02 -2.38
N SER A 165 16.39 9.55 -2.09
CA SER A 165 17.64 8.77 -2.06
C SER A 165 17.61 7.64 -1.03
N ASP A 166 17.18 7.91 0.21
CA ASP A 166 17.11 6.90 1.27
C ASP A 166 16.06 5.83 0.96
N LEU A 167 14.91 6.25 0.42
CA LEU A 167 13.85 5.33 0.01
C LEU A 167 14.33 4.43 -1.14
N LEU A 168 14.95 5.00 -2.17
CA LEU A 168 15.48 4.25 -3.31
C LEU A 168 16.56 3.27 -2.85
N ALA A 169 17.50 3.70 -2.00
CA ALA A 169 18.51 2.83 -1.42
C ALA A 169 17.90 1.66 -0.62
N ASN A 170 16.84 1.92 0.15
CA ASN A 170 16.12 0.87 0.87
C ASN A 170 15.44 -0.12 -0.08
N LEU A 171 14.78 0.35 -1.14
CA LEU A 171 14.15 -0.50 -2.17
C LEU A 171 15.18 -1.37 -2.87
N HIS A 172 16.31 -0.80 -3.30
CA HIS A 172 17.44 -1.55 -3.89
C HIS A 172 17.96 -2.64 -2.96
N ARG A 173 18.17 -2.30 -1.69
CA ARG A 173 18.57 -3.29 -0.68
C ARG A 173 17.54 -4.42 -0.60
N ARG A 174 16.25 -4.13 -0.53
CA ARG A 174 15.22 -5.18 -0.46
C ARG A 174 15.20 -6.09 -1.68
N ILE A 175 15.40 -5.56 -2.88
CA ILE A 175 15.47 -6.37 -4.11
C ILE A 175 16.64 -7.37 -4.02
N THR A 176 17.78 -6.94 -3.47
CA THR A 176 18.97 -7.79 -3.35
C THR A 176 18.93 -8.75 -2.16
N THR A 177 18.46 -8.31 -0.99
CA THR A 177 18.60 -9.05 0.28
C THR A 177 17.35 -9.79 0.73
N ALA A 178 16.15 -9.47 0.22
CA ALA A 178 14.94 -10.17 0.64
C ALA A 178 15.02 -11.66 0.25
N THR A 179 14.52 -12.54 1.12
CA THR A 179 14.42 -13.97 0.82
C THR A 179 13.14 -14.30 0.06
N ASP A 180 12.09 -13.52 0.26
CA ASP A 180 10.80 -13.68 -0.41
C ASP A 180 10.80 -13.02 -1.79
N GLU A 181 10.51 -13.80 -2.83
CA GLU A 181 10.41 -13.29 -4.20
C GLU A 181 9.26 -12.30 -4.36
N ALA A 182 8.14 -12.49 -3.64
CA ALA A 182 7.03 -11.55 -3.71
C ALA A 182 7.41 -10.16 -3.18
N GLU A 183 8.22 -10.11 -2.12
CA GLU A 183 8.78 -8.85 -1.61
C GLU A 183 9.69 -8.18 -2.65
N LYS A 184 10.55 -8.94 -3.33
CA LYS A 184 11.40 -8.41 -4.42
C LYS A 184 10.56 -7.81 -5.54
N ILE A 185 9.54 -8.52 -6.00
CA ILE A 185 8.62 -8.06 -7.06
C ILE A 185 7.93 -6.76 -6.64
N GLU A 186 7.40 -6.69 -5.42
CA GLU A 186 6.75 -5.47 -4.93
C GLU A 186 7.76 -4.31 -4.77
N ALA A 187 9.01 -4.60 -4.41
CA ALA A 187 10.06 -3.59 -4.35
C ALA A 187 10.40 -3.03 -5.75
N VAL A 188 10.52 -3.87 -6.78
CA VAL A 188 10.72 -3.40 -8.17
C VAL A 188 9.54 -2.57 -8.65
N LYS A 189 8.29 -2.99 -8.39
CA LYS A 189 7.09 -2.20 -8.74
C LYS A 189 7.09 -0.83 -8.05
N THR A 190 7.51 -0.80 -6.79
CA THR A 190 7.58 0.43 -6.01
C THR A 190 8.68 1.33 -6.53
N LEU A 191 9.85 0.77 -6.85
CA LEU A 191 10.97 1.48 -7.46
C LEU A 191 10.55 2.18 -8.76
N ALA A 192 9.82 1.49 -9.64
CA ALA A 192 9.30 2.07 -10.89
C ALA A 192 8.35 3.24 -10.67
N LYS A 193 7.59 3.22 -9.58
CA LYS A 193 6.68 4.31 -9.23
C LYS A 193 7.40 5.50 -8.59
N VAL A 194 8.45 5.24 -7.81
CA VAL A 194 9.18 6.23 -7.01
C VAL A 194 10.28 6.91 -7.83
N GLY A 195 11.19 6.14 -8.40
CA GLY A 195 12.34 6.66 -9.16
C GLY A 195 12.03 6.97 -10.62
N GLY A 196 10.94 6.42 -11.15
CA GLY A 196 10.55 6.65 -12.55
C GLY A 196 11.65 6.22 -13.52
N GLY A 197 11.92 7.05 -14.53
CA GLY A 197 12.94 6.76 -15.54
C GLY A 197 14.39 6.76 -15.05
N SER A 198 14.68 7.37 -13.90
CA SER A 198 16.05 7.45 -13.36
C SER A 198 16.61 6.10 -12.89
N GLU A 199 15.74 5.09 -12.75
CA GLU A 199 16.10 3.74 -12.29
C GLU A 199 16.34 2.76 -13.44
N ILE A 200 16.34 3.24 -14.69
CA ILE A 200 16.46 2.38 -15.87
C ILE A 200 17.70 1.49 -15.83
N ASP A 201 18.86 2.05 -15.47
CA ASP A 201 20.12 1.28 -15.41
C ASP A 201 20.07 0.19 -14.34
N ASN A 202 19.39 0.46 -13.21
CA ASN A 202 19.16 -0.55 -12.19
C ASN A 202 18.26 -1.69 -12.69
N TYR A 203 17.28 -1.42 -13.56
CA TYR A 203 16.52 -2.50 -14.20
C TYR A 203 17.39 -3.36 -15.10
N PHE A 204 18.29 -2.77 -15.89
CA PHE A 204 19.24 -3.53 -16.70
C PHE A 204 20.20 -4.38 -15.84
N LEU A 205 20.67 -3.85 -14.70
CA LEU A 205 21.45 -4.64 -13.73
C LEU A 205 20.65 -5.84 -13.20
N LEU A 206 19.35 -5.69 -12.94
CA LEU A 206 18.50 -6.80 -12.51
C LEU A 206 18.35 -7.88 -13.59
N LEU A 207 18.26 -7.50 -14.86
CA LEU A 207 18.19 -8.47 -15.97
C LEU A 207 19.43 -9.38 -16.02
N ASN A 208 20.61 -8.83 -15.70
CA ASN A 208 21.87 -9.57 -15.66
C ASN A 208 22.15 -10.29 -14.32
N SER A 209 21.28 -10.13 -13.32
CA SER A 209 21.48 -10.72 -12.00
C SER A 209 20.91 -12.14 -11.88
N GLU A 210 21.20 -12.83 -10.77
CA GLU A 210 20.68 -14.16 -10.45
C GLU A 210 19.26 -14.15 -9.85
N VAL A 211 18.52 -13.04 -9.94
CA VAL A 211 17.12 -12.98 -9.45
C VAL A 211 16.18 -13.81 -10.32
N GLY A 212 15.05 -14.22 -9.74
CA GLY A 212 14.04 -15.03 -10.40
C GLY A 212 13.40 -14.34 -11.62
N VAL A 213 12.87 -15.16 -12.53
CA VAL A 213 12.25 -14.73 -13.80
C VAL A 213 11.14 -13.71 -13.56
N ALA A 214 10.33 -13.89 -12.51
CA ALA A 214 9.23 -12.97 -12.18
C ALA A 214 9.74 -11.57 -11.79
N VAL A 215 10.87 -11.49 -11.09
CA VAL A 215 11.53 -10.21 -10.75
C VAL A 215 12.08 -9.53 -12.00
N LYS A 216 12.74 -10.29 -12.90
CA LYS A 216 13.25 -9.78 -14.18
C LYS A 216 12.12 -9.26 -15.08
N LYS A 217 11.01 -9.99 -15.17
CA LYS A 217 9.79 -9.54 -15.87
C LYS A 217 9.28 -8.21 -15.33
N GLN A 218 9.29 -8.04 -14.01
CA GLN A 218 8.91 -6.77 -13.42
C GLN A 218 9.90 -5.63 -13.73
N ALA A 219 11.19 -5.93 -13.89
CA ALA A 219 12.19 -4.97 -14.34
C ALA A 219 11.95 -4.56 -15.81
N ILE A 220 11.67 -5.51 -16.72
CA ILE A 220 11.26 -5.21 -18.11
C ILE A 220 10.04 -4.28 -18.13
N SER A 221 9.02 -4.61 -17.34
CA SER A 221 7.82 -3.77 -17.18
C SER A 221 8.17 -2.36 -16.65
N GLY A 222 9.16 -2.24 -15.78
CA GLY A 222 9.69 -0.95 -15.32
C GLY A 222 10.29 -0.13 -16.47
N ILE A 223 11.11 -0.77 -17.32
CA ILE A 223 11.72 -0.13 -18.49
C ILE A 223 10.66 0.33 -19.50
N SER A 224 9.69 -0.53 -19.85
CA SER A 224 8.64 -0.20 -20.83
C SER A 224 7.76 0.97 -20.40
N ASN A 225 7.56 1.16 -19.09
CA ASN A 225 6.69 2.18 -18.51
C ASN A 225 7.40 3.51 -18.19
N VAL A 226 8.67 3.67 -18.60
CA VAL A 226 9.34 4.97 -18.51
C VAL A 226 8.61 5.99 -19.38
N LEU A 227 8.17 7.10 -18.78
CA LEU A 227 7.36 8.11 -19.47
C LEU A 227 8.20 8.96 -20.45
N GLU A 228 9.36 9.45 -20.03
CA GLU A 228 10.25 10.30 -20.83
C GLU A 228 11.36 9.46 -21.49
N LYS A 229 11.00 8.53 -22.38
CA LYS A 229 11.96 7.59 -23.02
C LYS A 229 13.15 8.30 -23.66
N SER A 230 12.93 9.41 -24.36
CA SER A 230 13.99 10.20 -25.01
C SER A 230 15.07 10.74 -24.06
N LYS A 231 14.76 10.86 -22.76
CA LYS A 231 15.71 11.32 -21.75
C LYS A 231 16.58 10.19 -21.18
N TYR A 232 16.02 8.99 -21.08
CA TYR A 232 16.63 7.90 -20.31
C TYR A 232 17.11 6.73 -21.16
N PHE A 233 16.56 6.54 -22.37
CA PHE A 233 16.93 5.44 -23.24
C PHE A 233 18.22 5.76 -23.98
N THR A 234 19.17 4.84 -23.95
CA THR A 234 20.48 4.98 -24.60
C THR A 234 20.79 3.84 -25.58
N LEU A 235 21.73 4.08 -26.50
CA LEU A 235 22.22 3.03 -27.40
C LEU A 235 22.94 1.90 -26.65
N ASP A 236 23.62 2.21 -25.54
CA ASP A 236 24.29 1.21 -24.71
C ASP A 236 23.28 0.24 -24.08
N GLN A 237 22.14 0.75 -23.62
CA GLN A 237 21.03 -0.07 -23.11
C GLN A 237 20.43 -0.95 -24.22
N LEU A 238 20.28 -0.44 -25.44
CA LEU A 238 19.82 -1.25 -26.58
C LEU A 238 20.83 -2.35 -26.94
N ALA A 239 22.13 -2.07 -26.87
CA ALA A 239 23.17 -3.07 -27.05
C ALA A 239 23.15 -4.14 -25.96
N LEU A 240 22.94 -3.76 -24.69
CA LEU A 240 22.71 -4.70 -23.59
C LEU A 240 21.46 -5.55 -23.84
N LEU A 241 20.36 -4.94 -24.26
CA LEU A 241 19.12 -5.65 -24.57
C LEU A 241 19.34 -6.69 -25.67
N LYS A 242 20.06 -6.35 -26.74
CA LYS A 242 20.48 -7.30 -27.76
C LYS A 242 21.28 -8.46 -27.17
N SER A 243 22.25 -8.17 -26.30
CA SER A 243 23.08 -9.22 -25.68
C SER A 243 22.23 -10.19 -24.85
N PHE A 244 21.27 -9.68 -24.08
CA PHE A 244 20.36 -10.51 -23.29
C PHE A 244 19.42 -11.33 -24.16
N ILE A 245 18.87 -10.77 -25.24
CA ILE A 245 17.97 -11.50 -26.15
C ILE A 245 18.71 -12.67 -26.81
N LEU A 246 19.93 -12.44 -27.28
CA LEU A 246 20.71 -13.43 -28.03
C LEU A 246 21.41 -14.47 -27.14
N ALA A 247 21.47 -14.24 -25.83
CA ALA A 247 22.07 -15.18 -24.90
C ALA A 247 21.27 -16.50 -24.83
N PRO A 248 21.94 -17.67 -24.94
CA PRO A 248 21.27 -18.97 -24.97
C PRO A 248 20.59 -19.32 -23.64
N GLU A 249 21.11 -18.85 -22.52
CA GLU A 249 20.58 -19.06 -21.17
C GLU A 249 19.37 -18.18 -20.84
N THR A 250 19.06 -17.19 -21.67
CA THR A 250 17.91 -16.31 -21.44
C THR A 250 16.61 -17.11 -21.53
N ASP A 251 15.81 -17.00 -20.47
CA ASP A 251 14.48 -17.58 -20.41
C ASP A 251 13.64 -17.16 -21.63
N LYS A 252 12.92 -18.14 -22.22
CA LYS A 252 12.12 -17.94 -23.44
C LYS A 252 11.14 -16.78 -23.27
N ARG A 253 10.48 -16.67 -22.12
CA ARG A 253 9.48 -15.63 -21.89
C ARG A 253 10.11 -14.25 -21.76
N LEU A 254 11.22 -14.15 -21.01
CA LEU A 254 11.96 -12.89 -20.91
C LEU A 254 12.46 -12.44 -22.29
N ARG A 255 12.96 -13.36 -23.11
CA ARG A 255 13.41 -13.06 -24.48
C ARG A 255 12.30 -12.41 -25.29
N GLN A 256 11.11 -13.01 -25.29
CA GLN A 256 9.95 -12.49 -26.03
C GLN A 256 9.55 -11.09 -25.57
N GLU A 257 9.51 -10.84 -24.26
CA GLU A 257 9.19 -9.52 -23.72
C GLU A 257 10.27 -8.48 -24.06
N MET A 258 11.55 -8.86 -24.05
CA MET A 258 12.66 -8.00 -24.46
C MET A 258 12.64 -7.68 -25.96
N VAL A 259 12.28 -8.64 -26.82
CA VAL A 259 12.10 -8.38 -28.26
C VAL A 259 11.02 -7.34 -28.53
N LEU A 260 9.92 -7.39 -27.77
CA LEU A 260 8.87 -6.37 -27.86
C LEU A 260 9.35 -5.01 -27.31
N LEU A 261 10.16 -5.01 -26.24
CA LEU A 261 10.74 -3.79 -25.67
C LEU A 261 11.65 -3.05 -26.67
N VAL A 262 12.29 -3.74 -27.63
CA VAL A 262 13.04 -3.07 -28.72
C VAL A 262 12.15 -2.08 -29.49
N GLY A 263 10.84 -2.32 -29.57
CA GLY A 263 9.89 -1.40 -30.20
C GLY A 263 9.85 -0.02 -29.53
N ASP A 264 10.05 0.04 -28.21
CA ASP A 264 10.16 1.31 -27.50
C ASP A 264 11.43 2.08 -27.87
N TYR A 265 12.52 1.38 -28.20
CA TYR A 265 13.77 1.99 -28.67
C TYR A 265 13.71 2.41 -30.12
N TYR A 266 12.94 1.72 -30.98
CA TYR A 266 12.80 2.05 -32.40
C TYR A 266 12.33 3.49 -32.64
N LEU A 267 11.50 4.05 -31.75
CA LEU A 267 11.04 5.44 -31.83
C LEU A 267 12.19 6.47 -31.72
N LEU A 268 13.32 6.09 -31.14
CA LEU A 268 14.48 6.95 -30.91
C LEU A 268 15.69 6.56 -31.76
N TYR A 269 15.88 5.25 -31.97
CA TYR A 269 17.05 4.64 -32.59
C TYR A 269 16.61 3.57 -33.63
N PRO A 270 15.95 3.98 -34.73
CA PRO A 270 15.31 3.04 -35.64
C PRO A 270 16.30 2.07 -36.30
N GLN A 271 17.45 2.58 -36.77
CA GLN A 271 18.45 1.78 -37.47
C GLN A 271 19.08 0.72 -36.55
N GLU A 272 19.39 1.11 -35.32
CA GLU A 272 20.00 0.22 -34.33
C GLU A 272 18.99 -0.83 -33.86
N SER A 273 17.72 -0.44 -33.65
CA SER A 273 16.64 -1.38 -33.31
C SER A 273 16.38 -2.39 -34.44
N GLU A 274 16.42 -1.96 -35.70
CA GLU A 274 16.36 -2.87 -36.86
C GLU A 274 17.50 -3.90 -36.82
N VAL A 275 18.72 -3.48 -36.50
CA VAL A 275 19.88 -4.39 -36.37
C VAL A 275 19.67 -5.41 -35.25
N VAL A 276 19.01 -5.03 -34.16
CA VAL A 276 18.64 -5.99 -33.09
C VAL A 276 17.63 -7.00 -33.61
N TRP A 277 16.50 -6.56 -34.16
CA TRP A 277 15.47 -7.48 -34.68
C TRP A 277 15.98 -8.39 -35.78
N GLN A 278 16.81 -7.88 -36.69
CA GLN A 278 17.39 -8.69 -37.77
C GLN A 278 18.26 -9.82 -37.18
N ALA A 279 19.10 -9.50 -36.18
CA ALA A 279 19.91 -10.51 -35.51
C ALA A 279 19.07 -11.58 -34.79
N VAL A 280 17.90 -11.22 -34.26
CA VAL A 280 16.97 -12.17 -33.64
C VAL A 280 16.32 -13.05 -34.70
N TYR A 281 15.81 -12.45 -35.78
CA TYR A 281 15.15 -13.17 -36.87
C TYR A 281 16.06 -14.22 -37.52
N ASP A 282 17.30 -13.84 -37.81
CA ASP A 282 18.30 -14.69 -38.49
C ASP A 282 18.82 -15.83 -37.60
N ASN A 283 18.64 -15.73 -36.27
CA ASN A 283 19.13 -16.74 -35.34
C ASN A 283 18.11 -17.89 -35.16
N ASN A 284 18.29 -18.95 -35.95
CA ASN A 284 17.45 -20.16 -35.90
C ASN A 284 17.49 -20.93 -34.57
N SER A 285 18.44 -20.65 -33.67
CA SER A 285 18.49 -21.29 -32.35
C SER A 285 17.53 -20.67 -31.33
N LEU A 286 16.98 -19.48 -31.62
CA LEU A 286 16.02 -18.80 -30.76
C LEU A 286 14.60 -19.32 -30.98
N ASP A 287 13.73 -19.08 -30.00
CA ASP A 287 12.35 -19.52 -30.07
C ASP A 287 11.58 -18.84 -31.22
N ILE A 288 10.65 -19.60 -31.80
CA ILE A 288 9.92 -19.18 -33.01
C ILE A 288 9.10 -17.91 -32.81
N ILE A 289 8.63 -17.63 -31.59
CA ILE A 289 7.81 -16.46 -31.27
C ILE A 289 8.67 -15.20 -31.22
N SER A 290 9.83 -15.23 -30.57
CA SER A 290 10.79 -14.12 -30.60
C SER A 290 11.20 -13.76 -32.04
N ARG A 291 11.43 -14.78 -32.87
CA ARG A 291 11.73 -14.60 -34.30
C ARG A 291 10.54 -14.04 -35.08
N PHE A 292 9.33 -14.51 -34.77
CA PHE A 292 8.10 -14.02 -35.36
C PHE A 292 7.88 -12.53 -35.06
N PHE A 293 7.97 -12.12 -33.78
CA PHE A 293 7.83 -10.70 -33.41
C PHE A 293 8.88 -9.81 -34.06
N SER A 294 10.10 -10.31 -34.24
CA SER A 294 11.17 -9.56 -34.91
C SER A 294 10.87 -9.38 -36.40
N ALA A 295 10.46 -10.44 -37.10
CA ALA A 295 10.06 -10.37 -38.50
C ALA A 295 8.85 -9.44 -38.71
N ASP A 296 7.85 -9.55 -37.83
CA ASP A 296 6.65 -8.73 -37.84
C ASP A 296 6.99 -7.24 -37.67
N SER A 297 7.85 -6.92 -36.69
CA SER A 297 8.30 -5.55 -36.44
C SER A 297 9.09 -4.99 -37.63
N LEU A 298 10.01 -5.77 -38.21
CA LEU A 298 10.78 -5.37 -39.39
C LEU A 298 9.91 -5.15 -40.63
N ASN A 299 8.85 -5.94 -40.79
CA ASN A 299 7.92 -5.80 -41.89
C ASN A 299 7.04 -4.56 -41.76
N HIS A 300 6.53 -4.29 -40.56
CA HIS A 300 5.59 -3.19 -40.32
C HIS A 300 6.25 -1.84 -40.09
N LEU A 301 7.45 -1.83 -39.50
CA LEU A 301 8.14 -0.58 -39.13
C LEU A 301 9.28 -0.24 -40.11
N ALA A 302 9.92 -1.24 -40.71
CA ALA A 302 11.13 -1.06 -41.54
C ALA A 302 11.00 -1.57 -42.98
N ASP A 303 9.79 -1.95 -43.42
CA ASP A 303 9.44 -2.35 -44.78
C ASP A 303 10.32 -3.48 -45.39
N LYS A 304 10.88 -4.39 -44.58
CA LYS A 304 11.86 -5.41 -45.02
C LYS A 304 11.27 -6.57 -45.84
N LYS A 305 9.95 -6.79 -45.82
CA LYS A 305 9.23 -7.88 -46.55
C LYS A 305 9.82 -9.29 -46.31
N LEU A 306 10.13 -9.61 -45.06
CA LEU A 306 10.60 -10.91 -44.59
C LEU A 306 9.48 -11.93 -44.51
N GLU A 307 9.80 -13.21 -44.70
CA GLU A 307 8.87 -14.31 -44.43
C GLU A 307 8.65 -14.45 -42.92
N LEU A 308 7.38 -14.45 -42.51
CA LEU A 308 7.01 -14.67 -41.11
C LEU A 308 7.18 -16.14 -40.74
N PRO A 309 7.91 -16.47 -39.65
CA PRO A 309 8.00 -17.83 -39.14
C PRO A 309 6.62 -18.44 -38.87
N ALA A 310 6.40 -19.70 -39.25
CA ALA A 310 5.13 -20.39 -39.05
C ALA A 310 4.95 -20.84 -37.58
N VAL A 311 4.31 -19.99 -36.77
CA VAL A 311 4.02 -20.28 -35.36
C VAL A 311 2.80 -21.20 -35.22
N SER A 312 2.95 -22.33 -34.53
CA SER A 312 1.85 -23.30 -34.36
C SER A 312 0.83 -22.83 -33.31
N SER A 313 -0.36 -23.45 -33.30
CA SER A 313 -1.36 -23.19 -32.25
C SER A 313 -0.86 -23.57 -30.85
N THR A 314 -0.02 -24.61 -30.75
CA THR A 314 0.62 -25.01 -29.49
C THR A 314 1.61 -23.95 -29.02
N ASP A 315 2.43 -23.39 -29.92
CA ASP A 315 3.35 -22.30 -29.56
C ASP A 315 2.60 -21.07 -29.02
N TRP A 316 1.49 -20.69 -29.67
CA TRP A 316 0.65 -19.60 -29.19
C TRP A 316 0.02 -19.91 -27.84
N ALA A 317 -0.48 -21.13 -27.63
CA ALA A 317 -1.03 -21.56 -26.35
C ALA A 317 0.04 -21.48 -25.24
N ASP A 318 1.27 -21.93 -25.52
CA ASP A 318 2.38 -21.84 -24.58
C ASP A 318 2.73 -20.39 -24.23
N TYR A 319 2.62 -19.46 -25.20
CA TYR A 319 2.85 -18.04 -24.96
C TYR A 319 1.78 -17.37 -24.09
N TYR A 320 0.51 -17.73 -24.28
CA TYR A 320 -0.61 -17.10 -23.58
C TYR A 320 -0.92 -17.72 -22.20
N ASN A 321 -0.58 -18.99 -21.99
CA ASN A 321 -0.97 -19.74 -20.78
C ASN A 321 0.10 -19.78 -19.67
N GLN A 322 1.21 -19.05 -19.83
CA GLN A 322 2.31 -18.92 -18.84
C GLN A 322 2.31 -17.55 -18.16
#